data_AF-A0A924RQ16-F1
#
_entry.id   AF-A0A924RQ16-F1
#
_cell.length_a   1.000
_cell.length_b   1.000
_cell.length_c   1.000
_cell.angle_alpha   90.00
_cell.angle_beta   90.00
_cell.angle_gamma   90.00
#
_symmetry.space_group_name_H-M   'P 1'
#
loop_
_entity.id
_entity.type
_entity.pdbx_description
1 polymer ?
#
loop_
_entity_poly.entity_id
_entity_poly.type
_entity_poly.pdbx_seq_one_letter_code
_entity_poly.pdbx_strand_id
1 'polypeptide(L)'
;MSDPLRDLENTIHALERTARETGADLMHEIGVLRTRFEGMLHSKGNPEPSSVPHTLTRWERVQLARVKGRPTGLDYVERAFEDFEELAGDRAFGNDQALIGGPATLQGRSVMLLVQQKGRDTKGNIKRNFGMSHPEGYRKAARLMNLAEKFKLPLIALIDTPGAYPGLAAEERGQAWAIAESIARMASLKVPTLSIIIGEGGSGGALALGIGNVVLMLENAWYSVISPESCAAILWRDSKEAARAAEALKLTAHDLLELGIVDEIIPEPAGGAHNDMDATVQNFSEVVSRQLEGLNSLSSQQILESRRARFLGLGAFELRK
;
A
#
# COMPACT_ATOMS: atom_id res chain seq x y z
N MET A 1 -10.19 34.90 1.40
CA MET A 1 -9.47 35.15 2.67
C MET A 1 -8.01 35.29 2.31
N SER A 2 -7.33 36.36 2.72
CA SER A 2 -5.93 36.62 2.34
C SER A 2 -5.00 35.56 2.93
N ASP A 3 -3.93 35.21 2.21
CA ASP A 3 -2.93 34.26 2.69
C ASP A 3 -2.02 34.97 3.71
N PRO A 4 -2.05 34.58 5.00
CA PRO A 4 -1.32 35.29 6.06
C PRO A 4 0.20 35.38 5.85
N LEU A 5 0.78 34.43 5.11
CA LEU A 5 2.21 34.47 4.76
C LEU A 5 2.51 35.59 3.76
N ARG A 6 1.67 35.70 2.73
CA ARG A 6 1.82 36.70 1.67
C ARG A 6 1.62 38.12 2.20
N ASP A 7 0.73 38.29 3.17
CA ASP A 7 0.52 39.58 3.85
C ASP A 7 1.75 39.99 4.69
N LEU A 8 2.38 39.01 5.37
CA LEU A 8 3.59 39.24 6.18
C LEU A 8 4.82 39.53 5.31
N GLU A 9 4.99 38.81 4.19
CA GLU A 9 6.05 39.06 3.20
C GLU A 9 5.95 40.47 2.60
N ASN A 10 4.74 40.89 2.21
CA ASN A 10 4.50 42.23 1.69
C ASN A 10 4.81 43.32 2.72
N THR A 11 4.55 43.06 4.00
CA THR A 11 4.84 43.99 5.11
C THR A 11 6.35 44.16 5.31
N ILE A 12 7.13 43.08 5.23
CA ILE A 12 8.60 43.12 5.30
C ILE A 12 9.16 43.95 4.14
N HIS A 13 8.72 43.71 2.91
CA HIS A 13 9.17 44.47 1.73
C HIS A 13 8.75 45.96 1.75
N ALA A 14 7.64 46.30 2.42
CA ALA A 14 7.25 47.69 2.62
C ALA A 14 8.21 48.40 3.59
N LEU A 15 8.53 47.77 4.72
CA LEU A 15 9.45 48.32 5.72
C LEU A 15 10.89 48.45 5.18
N GLU A 16 11.35 47.50 4.38
CA GLU A 16 12.66 47.57 3.72
C GLU A 16 12.78 48.71 2.71
N ARG A 17 11.70 49.00 1.98
CA ARG A 17 11.65 50.18 1.09
C ARG A 17 11.69 51.47 1.89
N THR A 18 10.88 51.58 2.94
CA THR A 18 10.88 52.76 3.81
C THR A 18 12.26 52.99 4.44
N ALA A 19 12.90 51.94 4.97
CA ALA A 19 14.24 52.05 5.54
C ALA A 19 15.28 52.57 4.53
N ARG A 20 15.19 52.14 3.26
CA ARG A 20 16.08 52.61 2.17
C ARG A 20 15.78 54.05 1.72
N GLU A 21 14.51 54.44 1.71
CA GLU A 21 14.08 55.76 1.24
C GLU A 21 14.26 56.86 2.30
N THR A 22 14.05 56.53 3.58
CA THR A 22 14.10 57.52 4.68
C THR A 22 15.37 57.44 5.52
N GLY A 23 16.20 56.41 5.34
CA GLY A 23 17.41 56.18 6.15
C GLY A 23 17.10 55.81 7.62
N ALA A 24 15.86 55.42 7.92
CA ALA A 24 15.44 55.04 9.27
C ALA A 24 16.00 53.66 9.64
N ASP A 25 16.50 53.53 10.88
CA ASP A 25 16.98 52.26 11.41
C ASP A 25 15.80 51.39 11.86
N LEU A 26 15.27 50.62 10.91
CA LEU A 26 14.17 49.65 11.12
C LEU A 26 14.70 48.20 11.18
N MET A 27 16.02 48.01 11.36
CA MET A 27 16.64 46.68 11.27
C MET A 27 16.08 45.71 12.31
N HIS A 28 15.78 46.20 13.51
CA HIS A 28 15.22 45.38 14.58
C HIS A 28 13.80 44.88 14.25
N GLU A 29 12.92 45.75 13.76
CA GLU A 29 11.52 45.41 13.46
C GLU A 29 11.42 44.51 12.22
N ILE A 30 12.25 44.74 11.21
CA ILE A 30 12.39 43.85 10.05
C ILE A 30 12.89 42.47 10.50
N GLY A 31 13.86 42.42 11.42
CA GLY A 31 14.36 41.18 12.00
C GLY A 31 13.27 40.36 12.71
N VAL A 32 12.47 41.00 13.57
CA VAL A 32 11.35 40.34 14.28
C VAL A 32 10.31 39.78 13.31
N LEU A 33 9.96 40.54 12.27
CA LEU A 33 9.00 40.10 11.26
C LEU A 33 9.56 38.96 10.39
N ARG A 34 10.86 38.97 10.08
CA ARG A 34 11.54 37.88 9.37
C ARG A 34 11.55 36.59 10.18
N THR A 35 11.88 36.64 11.48
CA THR A 35 11.81 35.46 12.36
C THR A 35 10.38 34.91 12.44
N ARG A 36 9.37 35.78 12.48
CA ARG A 36 7.96 35.37 12.46
C ARG A 36 7.55 34.75 11.13
N PHE A 37 8.01 35.33 10.01
CA PHE A 37 7.78 34.81 8.65
C PHE A 37 8.42 33.44 8.46
N GLU A 38 9.67 33.28 8.91
CA GLU A 38 10.36 32.00 8.96
C GLU A 38 9.60 30.99 9.81
N GLY A 39 9.18 31.31 11.04
CA GLY A 39 8.37 30.40 11.85
C GLY A 39 7.03 30.00 11.20
N MET A 40 6.41 30.90 10.43
CA MET A 40 5.20 30.60 9.65
C MET A 40 5.48 29.75 8.40
N LEU A 41 6.65 29.91 7.77
CA LEU A 41 7.12 29.01 6.70
C LEU A 41 7.42 27.61 7.25
N HIS A 42 8.07 27.51 8.41
CA HIS A 42 8.38 26.23 9.07
C HIS A 42 7.10 25.46 9.47
N SER A 43 6.02 26.17 9.84
CA SER A 43 4.73 25.55 10.14
C SER A 43 3.87 25.23 8.91
N LYS A 44 4.17 25.78 7.72
CA LYS A 44 3.47 25.47 6.46
C LYS A 44 4.26 24.58 5.48
N GLY A 45 5.53 24.29 5.72
CA GLY A 45 6.30 23.27 4.98
C GLY A 45 7.56 23.79 4.30
N ASN A 46 8.69 23.66 5.00
CA ASN A 46 9.94 23.07 4.50
C ASN A 46 10.94 23.08 5.68
N PRO A 47 11.38 21.93 6.22
CA PRO A 47 12.45 21.95 7.21
C PRO A 47 13.75 22.34 6.51
N GLU A 48 14.56 23.19 7.15
CA GLU A 48 16.00 23.23 6.88
C GLU A 48 16.56 21.80 6.93
N PRO A 49 17.65 21.48 6.22
CA PRO A 49 18.28 20.16 6.28
C PRO A 49 18.85 19.94 7.68
N SER A 50 17.98 19.51 8.59
CA SER A 50 18.34 19.04 9.90
C SER A 50 19.15 17.77 9.68
N SER A 51 20.32 17.70 10.31
CA SER A 51 21.23 16.55 10.28
C SER A 51 20.69 15.35 11.08
N VAL A 52 19.37 15.28 11.26
CA VAL A 52 18.64 14.17 11.87
C VAL A 52 17.75 13.62 10.75
N PRO A 53 17.89 12.36 10.33
CA PRO A 53 17.01 11.78 9.33
C PRO A 53 15.56 11.96 9.77
N HIS A 54 14.79 12.79 9.05
CA HIS A 54 13.35 12.92 9.29
C HIS A 54 12.71 11.56 9.08
N THR A 55 12.41 10.87 10.18
CA THR A 55 11.75 9.57 10.16
C THR A 55 10.26 9.83 10.02
N LEU A 56 9.67 9.38 8.92
CA LEU A 56 8.24 9.52 8.68
C LEU A 56 7.42 8.84 9.78
N THR A 57 6.41 9.54 10.26
CA THR A 57 5.37 9.00 11.16
C THR A 57 4.55 7.92 10.43
N ARG A 58 3.81 7.09 11.20
CA ARG A 58 2.96 6.06 10.58
C ARG A 58 1.86 6.68 9.72
N TRP A 59 1.33 7.82 10.16
CA TRP A 59 0.31 8.56 9.41
C TRP A 59 0.86 9.16 8.10
N GLU A 60 2.06 9.74 8.11
CA GLU A 60 2.69 10.25 6.88
C GLU A 60 2.91 9.13 5.86
N ARG A 61 3.32 7.92 6.30
CA ARG A 61 3.40 6.75 5.42
C ARG A 61 2.04 6.33 4.86
N VAL A 62 0.98 6.35 5.67
CA VAL A 62 -0.41 6.13 5.17
C VAL A 62 -0.79 7.16 4.11
N GLN A 63 -0.41 8.43 4.28
CA GLN A 63 -0.67 9.46 3.28
C GLN A 63 0.12 9.21 1.98
N LEU A 64 1.38 8.77 2.07
CA LEU A 64 2.18 8.35 0.92
C LEU A 64 1.61 7.12 0.20
N ALA A 65 0.99 6.19 0.92
CA ALA A 65 0.29 5.05 0.32
C ALA A 65 -0.93 5.47 -0.51
N ARG A 66 -1.50 6.65 -0.22
CA ARG A 66 -2.74 7.17 -0.83
C ARG A 66 -2.51 8.34 -1.77
N VAL A 67 -1.27 8.77 -1.93
CA VAL A 67 -0.93 9.93 -2.76
C VAL A 67 -1.30 9.67 -4.22
N LYS A 68 -1.80 10.72 -4.87
CA LYS A 68 -2.07 10.66 -6.31
C LYS A 68 -0.76 10.42 -7.06
N GLY A 69 -0.75 9.42 -7.92
CA GLY A 69 0.45 9.05 -8.69
C GLY A 69 1.25 7.91 -8.07
N ARG A 70 0.87 7.38 -6.89
CA ARG A 70 1.42 6.09 -6.44
C ARG A 70 1.19 5.02 -7.52
N PRO A 71 2.22 4.23 -7.90
CA PRO A 71 2.07 3.16 -8.87
C PRO A 71 0.96 2.19 -8.48
N THR A 72 0.04 1.93 -9.40
CA THR A 72 -1.02 0.93 -9.26
C THR A 72 -0.54 -0.44 -9.71
N GLY A 73 -1.32 -1.50 -9.48
CA GLY A 73 -0.98 -2.85 -9.92
C GLY A 73 -0.55 -2.97 -11.39
N LEU A 74 -1.26 -2.31 -12.31
CA LEU A 74 -0.93 -2.28 -13.74
C LEU A 74 0.38 -1.56 -14.04
N ASP A 75 0.80 -0.58 -13.23
CA ASP A 75 2.11 0.05 -13.39
C ASP A 75 3.25 -0.95 -13.18
N TYR A 76 3.11 -1.83 -12.18
CA TYR A 76 4.04 -2.95 -11.96
C TYR A 76 3.94 -3.99 -13.06
N VAL A 77 2.72 -4.37 -13.48
CA VAL A 77 2.52 -5.32 -14.58
C VAL A 77 3.22 -4.85 -15.86
N GLU A 78 3.03 -3.58 -16.24
CA GLU A 78 3.60 -3.00 -17.47
C GLU A 78 5.12 -2.87 -17.46
N ARG A 79 5.75 -2.76 -16.28
CA ARG A 79 7.19 -2.45 -16.13
C ARG A 79 8.04 -3.62 -15.67
N ALA A 80 7.50 -4.51 -14.83
CA ALA A 80 8.24 -5.65 -14.29
C ALA A 80 7.97 -6.95 -15.06
N PHE A 81 6.86 -7.04 -15.78
CA PHE A 81 6.42 -8.29 -16.40
C PHE A 81 6.28 -8.18 -17.91
N GLU A 82 6.60 -9.28 -18.58
CA GLU A 82 6.45 -9.49 -20.01
C GLU A 82 5.26 -10.43 -20.27
N ASP A 83 4.73 -10.43 -21.49
CA ASP A 83 3.70 -11.38 -21.96
C ASP A 83 2.48 -11.52 -21.03
N PHE A 84 2.06 -10.44 -20.37
CA PHE A 84 0.88 -10.47 -19.51
C PHE A 84 -0.41 -10.61 -20.33
N GLU A 85 -1.15 -11.68 -20.08
CA GLU A 85 -2.42 -11.98 -20.73
C GLU A 85 -3.56 -12.01 -19.71
N GLU A 86 -4.40 -10.97 -19.68
CA GLU A 86 -5.49 -10.88 -18.71
C GLU A 86 -6.56 -11.97 -18.95
N LEU A 87 -6.83 -12.79 -17.93
CA LEU A 87 -7.86 -13.84 -17.96
C LEU A 87 -9.12 -13.41 -17.21
N ALA A 88 -10.13 -12.98 -17.96
CA ALA A 88 -11.38 -12.44 -17.43
C ALA A 88 -12.34 -13.47 -16.79
N GLY A 89 -13.15 -12.98 -15.84
CA GLY A 89 -14.36 -13.64 -15.33
C GLY A 89 -14.15 -14.71 -14.25
N ASP A 90 -15.15 -14.92 -13.41
CA ASP A 90 -15.19 -15.98 -12.38
C ASP A 90 -15.88 -17.27 -12.84
N ARG A 91 -16.51 -17.25 -14.03
CA ARG A 91 -17.33 -18.34 -14.61
C ARG A 91 -18.67 -18.59 -13.91
N ALA A 92 -19.11 -17.69 -13.04
CA ALA A 92 -20.36 -17.82 -12.29
C ALA A 92 -21.23 -16.57 -12.37
N PHE A 93 -20.65 -15.38 -12.17
CA PHE A 93 -21.40 -14.13 -12.08
C PHE A 93 -20.85 -13.03 -12.99
N GLY A 94 -19.54 -12.77 -12.96
CA GLY A 94 -19.01 -11.58 -13.64
C GLY A 94 -17.49 -11.49 -13.72
N ASN A 95 -17.03 -10.42 -14.34
CA ASN A 95 -15.61 -10.05 -14.42
C ASN A 95 -15.34 -8.78 -13.62
N ASP A 96 -15.05 -8.93 -12.34
CA ASP A 96 -14.69 -7.80 -11.49
C ASP A 96 -13.44 -7.08 -12.02
N GLN A 97 -13.57 -5.77 -12.19
CA GLN A 97 -12.48 -4.94 -12.67
C GLN A 97 -11.52 -4.56 -11.53
N ALA A 98 -11.94 -4.59 -10.26
CA ALA A 98 -11.09 -4.25 -9.12
C ALA A 98 -9.98 -5.28 -8.84
N LEU A 99 -10.12 -6.50 -9.35
CA LEU A 99 -9.13 -7.56 -9.26
C LEU A 99 -8.91 -8.14 -10.65
N ILE A 100 -7.73 -7.99 -11.23
CA ILE A 100 -7.34 -8.60 -12.52
C ILE A 100 -6.32 -9.71 -12.29
N GLY A 101 -5.97 -10.45 -13.33
CA GLY A 101 -4.95 -11.48 -13.23
C GLY A 101 -4.84 -12.33 -14.48
N GLY A 102 -3.76 -13.09 -14.57
CA GLY A 102 -3.38 -13.82 -15.77
C GLY A 102 -1.93 -14.29 -15.73
N PRO A 103 -1.51 -15.17 -16.65
CA PRO A 103 -0.11 -15.53 -16.80
C PRO A 103 0.71 -14.33 -17.27
N ALA A 104 1.98 -14.29 -16.85
CA ALA A 104 2.98 -13.34 -17.28
C ALA A 104 4.38 -13.97 -17.16
N THR A 105 5.39 -13.25 -17.60
CA THR A 105 6.80 -13.61 -17.48
C THR A 105 7.53 -12.58 -16.64
N LEU A 106 8.20 -13.00 -15.57
CA LEU A 106 9.11 -12.16 -14.76
C LEU A 106 10.53 -12.66 -14.97
N GLN A 107 11.40 -11.86 -15.59
CA GLN A 107 12.82 -12.20 -15.81
C GLN A 107 13.01 -13.61 -16.42
N GLY A 108 12.25 -13.93 -17.47
CA GLY A 108 12.29 -15.23 -18.16
C GLY A 108 11.54 -16.37 -17.45
N ARG A 109 10.90 -16.11 -16.31
CA ARG A 109 10.11 -17.11 -15.56
C ARG A 109 8.61 -16.88 -15.69
N SER A 110 7.89 -17.88 -16.17
CA SER A 110 6.41 -17.84 -16.22
C SER A 110 5.81 -17.88 -14.81
N VAL A 111 4.87 -16.96 -14.54
CA VAL A 111 4.16 -16.79 -13.27
C VAL A 111 2.68 -16.55 -13.52
N MET A 112 1.83 -16.77 -12.51
CA MET A 112 0.45 -16.31 -12.48
C MET A 112 0.36 -15.06 -11.61
N LEU A 113 -0.28 -14.00 -12.13
CA LEU A 113 -0.52 -12.77 -11.40
C LEU A 113 -1.96 -12.70 -10.89
N LEU A 114 -2.11 -12.17 -9.68
CA LEU A 114 -3.35 -11.63 -9.12
C LEU A 114 -3.09 -10.19 -8.73
N VAL A 115 -3.92 -9.26 -9.19
CA VAL A 115 -3.62 -7.83 -9.05
C VAL A 115 -4.88 -7.09 -8.64
N GLN A 116 -4.89 -6.55 -7.42
CA GLN A 116 -5.87 -5.54 -7.05
C GLN A 116 -5.51 -4.24 -7.78
N GLN A 117 -6.47 -3.73 -8.55
CA GLN A 117 -6.24 -2.66 -9.49
C GLN A 117 -7.10 -1.45 -9.13
N LYS A 118 -6.45 -0.34 -8.78
CA LYS A 118 -7.08 0.99 -8.70
C LYS A 118 -7.10 1.71 -10.05
N GLY A 119 -7.76 2.86 -10.13
CA GLY A 119 -7.70 3.73 -11.30
C GLY A 119 -6.70 4.88 -11.13
N ARG A 120 -6.05 5.31 -12.22
CA ARG A 120 -5.19 6.51 -12.21
C ARG A 120 -5.98 7.82 -12.17
N ASP A 121 -7.22 7.80 -12.68
CA ASP A 121 -8.12 8.95 -12.72
C ASP A 121 -9.49 8.60 -12.12
N THR A 122 -10.37 9.60 -11.99
CA THR A 122 -11.70 9.42 -11.40
C THR A 122 -12.53 8.38 -12.15
N LYS A 123 -12.49 8.39 -13.49
CA LYS A 123 -13.24 7.45 -14.32
C LYS A 123 -12.74 6.01 -14.15
N GLY A 124 -11.43 5.83 -14.14
CA GLY A 124 -10.77 4.56 -13.87
C GLY A 124 -11.07 4.06 -12.46
N ASN A 125 -11.06 4.93 -11.46
CA ASN A 125 -11.37 4.56 -10.08
C ASN A 125 -12.81 4.08 -9.94
N ILE A 126 -13.77 4.77 -10.57
CA ILE A 126 -15.18 4.32 -10.59
C ILE A 126 -15.28 2.95 -11.29
N LYS A 127 -14.66 2.78 -12.47
CA LYS A 127 -14.68 1.51 -13.21
C LYS A 127 -14.11 0.34 -12.38
N ARG A 128 -13.09 0.62 -11.58
CA ARG A 128 -12.33 -0.36 -10.80
C ARG A 128 -12.77 -0.41 -9.33
N ASN A 129 -13.91 0.20 -8.97
CA ASN A 129 -14.41 0.30 -7.60
C ASN A 129 -13.34 0.77 -6.59
N PHE A 130 -12.44 1.66 -7.00
CA PHE A 130 -11.31 2.14 -6.18
C PHE A 130 -10.42 1.00 -5.64
N GLY A 131 -10.32 -0.12 -6.38
CA GLY A 131 -9.59 -1.32 -5.97
C GLY A 131 -10.33 -2.20 -4.95
N MET A 132 -11.60 -1.90 -4.65
CA MET A 132 -12.43 -2.71 -3.75
C MET A 132 -13.15 -3.81 -4.51
N SER A 133 -12.72 -5.06 -4.31
CA SER A 133 -13.31 -6.20 -5.01
C SER A 133 -14.69 -6.59 -4.47
N HIS A 134 -15.55 -6.99 -5.39
CA HIS A 134 -16.77 -7.73 -5.15
C HIS A 134 -16.48 -9.24 -5.01
N PRO A 135 -17.47 -10.06 -4.61
CA PRO A 135 -17.28 -11.49 -4.39
C PRO A 135 -16.76 -12.23 -5.64
N GLU A 136 -17.27 -11.88 -6.82
CA GLU A 136 -16.83 -12.40 -8.12
C GLU A 136 -15.33 -12.11 -8.40
N GLY A 137 -14.76 -11.05 -7.85
CA GLY A 137 -13.31 -10.78 -7.92
C GLY A 137 -12.51 -11.85 -7.17
N TYR A 138 -12.91 -12.18 -5.95
CA TYR A 138 -12.25 -13.23 -5.15
C TYR A 138 -12.48 -14.64 -5.73
N ARG A 139 -13.66 -14.92 -6.28
CA ARG A 139 -13.90 -16.18 -7.02
C ARG A 139 -13.03 -16.28 -8.27
N LYS A 140 -12.87 -15.18 -9.01
CA LYS A 140 -11.92 -15.12 -10.14
C LYS A 140 -10.49 -15.38 -9.66
N ALA A 141 -10.08 -14.80 -8.54
CA ALA A 141 -8.77 -15.08 -7.95
C ALA A 141 -8.59 -16.58 -7.66
N ALA A 142 -9.55 -17.22 -6.98
CA ALA A 142 -9.51 -18.66 -6.70
C ALA A 142 -9.44 -19.52 -7.99
N ARG A 143 -10.15 -19.12 -9.05
CA ARG A 143 -10.04 -19.77 -10.37
C ARG A 143 -8.63 -19.65 -10.96
N LEU A 144 -8.00 -18.48 -10.87
CA LEU A 144 -6.65 -18.26 -11.38
C LEU A 144 -5.60 -18.99 -10.53
N MET A 145 -5.79 -19.07 -9.21
CA MET A 145 -4.98 -19.92 -8.32
C MET A 145 -5.04 -21.40 -8.73
N ASN A 146 -6.23 -21.90 -9.10
CA ASN A 146 -6.37 -23.26 -9.64
C ASN A 146 -5.60 -23.48 -10.94
N LEU A 147 -5.58 -22.50 -11.84
CA LEU A 147 -4.80 -22.57 -13.07
C LEU A 147 -3.30 -22.53 -12.77
N ALA A 148 -2.86 -21.65 -11.86
CA ALA A 148 -1.47 -21.57 -11.43
C ALA A 148 -0.96 -22.93 -10.93
N GLU A 149 -1.70 -23.56 -10.02
CA GLU A 149 -1.33 -24.88 -9.49
C GLU A 149 -1.36 -25.97 -10.56
N LYS A 150 -2.37 -25.98 -11.43
CA LYS A 150 -2.49 -26.96 -12.53
C LYS A 150 -1.28 -26.91 -13.46
N PHE A 151 -0.81 -25.72 -13.79
CA PHE A 151 0.34 -25.50 -14.68
C PHE A 151 1.66 -25.34 -13.94
N LYS A 152 1.67 -25.55 -12.61
CA LYS A 152 2.84 -25.41 -11.74
C LYS A 152 3.52 -24.03 -11.86
N LEU A 153 2.73 -22.99 -12.09
CA LEU A 153 3.20 -21.61 -12.13
C LEU A 153 3.27 -21.05 -10.70
N PRO A 154 4.36 -20.38 -10.31
CA PRO A 154 4.39 -19.56 -9.11
C PRO A 154 3.30 -18.48 -9.18
N LEU A 155 2.74 -18.13 -8.03
CA LEU A 155 1.71 -17.11 -7.90
C LEU A 155 2.31 -15.84 -7.28
N ILE A 156 2.06 -14.68 -7.88
CA ILE A 156 2.38 -13.38 -7.32
C ILE A 156 1.08 -12.60 -7.16
N ALA A 157 0.76 -12.18 -5.94
CA ALA A 157 -0.39 -11.36 -5.63
C ALA A 157 0.03 -9.93 -5.28
N LEU A 158 -0.41 -8.95 -6.08
CA LEU A 158 -0.24 -7.53 -5.82
C LEU A 158 -1.48 -6.98 -5.11
N ILE A 159 -1.28 -6.51 -3.89
CA ILE A 159 -2.33 -6.06 -2.96
C ILE A 159 -2.31 -4.53 -2.89
N ASP A 160 -3.42 -3.93 -3.29
CA ASP A 160 -3.66 -2.49 -3.22
C ASP A 160 -5.16 -2.21 -3.16
N THR A 161 -5.71 -2.34 -1.96
CA THR A 161 -7.13 -2.17 -1.69
C THR A 161 -7.37 -1.49 -0.35
N PRO A 162 -8.30 -0.53 -0.26
CA PRO A 162 -8.75 -0.02 1.04
C PRO A 162 -9.60 -1.06 1.78
N GLY A 163 -10.08 -2.10 1.10
CA GLY A 163 -10.88 -3.19 1.65
C GLY A 163 -11.76 -3.86 0.60
N ALA A 164 -12.48 -4.91 0.96
CA ALA A 164 -13.51 -5.48 0.11
C ALA A 164 -14.68 -4.49 -0.04
N TYR A 165 -15.38 -4.51 -1.18
CA TYR A 165 -16.49 -3.58 -1.42
C TYR A 165 -17.64 -3.81 -0.42
N PRO A 166 -18.00 -2.81 0.43
CA PRO A 166 -18.97 -3.00 1.51
C PRO A 166 -20.38 -2.59 1.06
N GLY A 167 -20.91 -3.24 0.02
CA GLY A 167 -22.20 -2.91 -0.57
C GLY A 167 -23.24 -4.02 -0.47
N LEU A 168 -24.53 -3.66 -0.50
CA LEU A 168 -25.67 -4.60 -0.44
C LEU A 168 -25.50 -5.76 -1.45
N ALA A 169 -25.20 -5.44 -2.70
CA ALA A 169 -25.07 -6.44 -3.75
C ALA A 169 -23.86 -7.37 -3.51
N ALA A 170 -22.80 -6.91 -2.84
CA ALA A 170 -21.68 -7.75 -2.44
C ALA A 170 -22.09 -8.74 -1.33
N GLU A 171 -22.88 -8.27 -0.36
CA GLU A 171 -23.43 -9.13 0.70
C GLU A 171 -24.39 -10.19 0.15
N GLU A 172 -25.33 -9.82 -0.72
CA GLU A 172 -26.26 -10.74 -1.38
C GLU A 172 -25.53 -11.84 -2.17
N ARG A 173 -24.34 -11.51 -2.70
CA ARG A 173 -23.48 -12.44 -3.45
C ARG A 173 -22.44 -13.14 -2.57
N GLY A 174 -22.46 -12.97 -1.25
CA GLY A 174 -21.60 -13.69 -0.31
C GLY A 174 -20.15 -13.20 -0.26
N GLN A 175 -19.93 -11.92 0.04
CA GLN A 175 -18.60 -11.33 0.19
C GLN A 175 -17.72 -12.06 1.21
N ALA A 176 -18.27 -12.32 2.41
CA ALA A 176 -17.56 -13.08 3.44
C ALA A 176 -17.17 -14.49 2.96
N TRP A 177 -18.08 -15.18 2.28
CA TRP A 177 -17.83 -16.52 1.74
C TRP A 177 -16.74 -16.51 0.67
N ALA A 178 -16.80 -15.56 -0.26
CA ALA A 178 -15.81 -15.46 -1.33
C ALA A 178 -14.40 -15.13 -0.81
N ILE A 179 -14.30 -14.29 0.23
CA ILE A 179 -13.03 -14.01 0.92
C ILE A 179 -12.53 -15.29 1.62
N ALA A 180 -13.37 -15.98 2.38
CA ALA A 180 -13.01 -17.20 3.09
C ALA A 180 -12.52 -18.31 2.12
N GLU A 181 -13.22 -18.52 1.01
CA GLU A 181 -12.82 -19.46 -0.04
C GLU A 181 -11.48 -19.07 -0.68
N SER A 182 -11.25 -17.78 -0.91
CA SER A 182 -9.95 -17.29 -1.43
C SER A 182 -8.81 -17.59 -0.46
N ILE A 183 -9.00 -17.30 0.85
CA ILE A 183 -8.04 -17.60 1.91
C ILE A 183 -7.76 -19.11 1.98
N ALA A 184 -8.81 -19.93 2.04
CA ALA A 184 -8.68 -21.39 2.11
C ALA A 184 -7.97 -21.96 0.88
N ARG A 185 -8.30 -21.44 -0.31
CA ARG A 185 -7.66 -21.84 -1.55
C ARG A 185 -6.18 -21.51 -1.57
N MET A 186 -5.83 -20.31 -1.14
CA MET A 186 -4.47 -19.81 -1.13
C MET A 186 -3.62 -20.54 -0.07
N ALA A 187 -4.19 -20.83 1.10
CA ALA A 187 -3.55 -21.63 2.14
C ALA A 187 -3.13 -23.03 1.64
N SER A 188 -3.93 -23.64 0.75
CA SER A 188 -3.74 -25.00 0.23
C SER A 188 -2.92 -25.10 -1.07
N LEU A 189 -2.43 -23.99 -1.63
CA LEU A 189 -1.66 -23.98 -2.88
C LEU A 189 -0.34 -24.76 -2.79
N LYS A 190 -0.05 -25.57 -3.80
CA LYS A 190 1.18 -26.38 -3.90
C LYS A 190 2.29 -25.75 -4.74
N VAL A 191 2.12 -24.49 -5.12
CA VAL A 191 3.09 -23.68 -5.88
C VAL A 191 3.64 -22.54 -5.02
N PRO A 192 4.88 -22.08 -5.25
CA PRO A 192 5.43 -20.91 -4.58
C PRO A 192 4.49 -19.72 -4.73
N THR A 193 4.19 -19.04 -3.63
CA THR A 193 3.22 -17.92 -3.61
C THR A 193 3.80 -16.73 -2.86
N LEU A 194 3.84 -15.57 -3.51
CA LEU A 194 4.24 -14.29 -2.91
C LEU A 194 3.03 -13.36 -2.81
N SER A 195 2.86 -12.73 -1.65
CA SER A 195 1.87 -11.66 -1.44
C SER A 195 2.59 -10.35 -1.22
N ILE A 196 2.27 -9.33 -2.00
CA ILE A 196 3.03 -8.08 -2.02
C ILE A 196 2.08 -6.91 -1.84
N ILE A 197 2.22 -6.19 -0.73
CA ILE A 197 1.42 -5.00 -0.47
C ILE A 197 2.13 -3.81 -1.11
N ILE A 198 1.57 -3.34 -2.23
CA ILE A 198 2.13 -2.24 -3.02
C ILE A 198 1.50 -0.88 -2.70
N GLY A 199 0.39 -0.86 -1.97
CA GLY A 199 -0.26 0.37 -1.54
C GLY A 199 -1.03 0.17 -0.25
N GLU A 200 -2.34 0.00 -0.35
CA GLU A 200 -3.21 -0.23 0.80
C GLU A 200 -3.48 -1.73 1.01
N GLY A 201 -3.28 -2.22 2.23
CA GLY A 201 -3.59 -3.58 2.68
C GLY A 201 -4.82 -3.57 3.58
N GLY A 202 -6.00 -3.34 3.01
CA GLY A 202 -7.24 -3.21 3.77
C GLY A 202 -7.87 -4.54 4.19
N SER A 203 -7.70 -4.89 5.47
CA SER A 203 -8.49 -5.91 6.19
C SER A 203 -8.61 -7.26 5.46
N GLY A 204 -9.76 -7.93 5.59
CA GLY A 204 -10.08 -9.20 4.93
C GLY A 204 -10.01 -9.12 3.40
N GLY A 205 -10.24 -7.94 2.82
CA GLY A 205 -10.18 -7.75 1.38
C GLY A 205 -8.76 -7.88 0.80
N ALA A 206 -7.75 -7.41 1.55
CA ALA A 206 -6.34 -7.66 1.28
C ALA A 206 -5.93 -9.10 1.66
N LEU A 207 -6.36 -9.57 2.84
CA LEU A 207 -6.01 -10.89 3.36
C LEU A 207 -6.46 -12.04 2.44
N ALA A 208 -7.54 -11.84 1.68
CA ALA A 208 -8.00 -12.77 0.65
C ALA A 208 -6.91 -13.17 -0.37
N LEU A 209 -5.91 -12.30 -0.57
CA LEU A 209 -4.75 -12.52 -1.43
C LEU A 209 -3.43 -12.49 -0.64
N GLY A 210 -3.49 -12.46 0.69
CA GLY A 210 -2.38 -12.24 1.61
C GLY A 210 -1.76 -13.50 2.20
N ILE A 211 -2.21 -14.69 1.80
CA ILE A 211 -1.77 -15.99 2.32
C ILE A 211 -0.56 -16.56 1.55
N GLY A 212 0.54 -15.80 1.49
CA GLY A 212 1.76 -16.19 0.77
C GLY A 212 2.72 -17.09 1.56
N ASN A 213 3.60 -17.80 0.84
CA ASN A 213 4.82 -18.37 1.45
C ASN A 213 5.72 -17.24 1.98
N VAL A 214 5.78 -16.15 1.22
CA VAL A 214 6.49 -14.91 1.56
C VAL A 214 5.51 -13.74 1.41
N VAL A 215 5.49 -12.84 2.39
CA VAL A 215 4.73 -11.60 2.40
C VAL A 215 5.71 -10.43 2.36
N LEU A 216 5.65 -9.66 1.28
CA LEU A 216 6.48 -8.49 1.04
C LEU A 216 5.64 -7.22 1.12
N MET A 217 6.28 -6.10 1.40
CA MET A 217 5.58 -4.84 1.54
C MET A 217 6.47 -3.69 1.05
N LEU A 218 5.92 -2.80 0.23
CA LEU A 218 6.64 -1.56 -0.09
C LEU A 218 6.77 -0.69 1.16
N GLU A 219 7.87 0.05 1.25
CA GLU A 219 8.24 0.80 2.45
C GLU A 219 7.15 1.73 3.00
N ASN A 220 6.42 2.41 2.11
CA ASN A 220 5.36 3.34 2.48
C ASN A 220 3.95 2.77 2.27
N ALA A 221 3.81 1.47 2.02
CA ALA A 221 2.52 0.81 2.07
C ALA A 221 2.01 0.69 3.52
N TRP A 222 0.73 0.36 3.69
CA TRP A 222 0.19 -0.03 4.99
C TRP A 222 -0.62 -1.32 4.92
N TYR A 223 -0.67 -2.10 6.01
CA TYR A 223 -1.50 -3.29 6.11
C TYR A 223 -2.14 -3.34 7.49
N SER A 224 -3.48 -3.36 7.56
CA SER A 224 -4.19 -3.33 8.83
C SER A 224 -5.53 -4.05 8.80
N VAL A 225 -5.98 -4.50 9.96
CA VAL A 225 -7.30 -5.14 10.16
C VAL A 225 -8.47 -4.19 9.91
N ILE A 226 -8.25 -2.88 10.04
CA ILE A 226 -9.24 -1.83 9.87
C ILE A 226 -8.54 -0.56 9.37
N SER A 227 -9.23 0.28 8.59
CA SER A 227 -8.66 1.58 8.22
C SER A 227 -8.46 2.48 9.45
N PRO A 228 -7.44 3.35 9.47
CA PRO A 228 -7.22 4.27 10.60
C PRO A 228 -8.44 5.13 10.91
N GLU A 229 -9.15 5.60 9.89
CA GLU A 229 -10.36 6.42 10.03
C GLU A 229 -11.50 5.65 10.71
N SER A 230 -11.73 4.41 10.30
CA SER A 230 -12.80 3.57 10.87
C SER A 230 -12.45 3.15 12.30
N CYS A 231 -11.17 2.85 12.57
CA CYS A 231 -10.68 2.61 13.92
C CYS A 231 -10.94 3.84 14.81
N ALA A 232 -10.65 5.02 14.29
CA ALA A 232 -10.81 6.27 15.03
C ALA A 232 -12.27 6.59 15.36
N ALA A 233 -13.16 6.40 14.38
CA ALA A 233 -14.60 6.55 14.57
C ALA A 233 -15.17 5.58 15.63
N ILE A 234 -14.57 4.40 15.83
CA ILE A 234 -15.03 3.42 16.82
C ILE A 234 -14.44 3.72 18.20
N LEU A 235 -13.11 3.83 18.30
CA LEU A 235 -12.42 3.92 19.60
C LEU A 235 -12.45 5.33 20.19
N TRP A 236 -12.36 6.35 19.35
CA TRP A 236 -12.34 7.76 19.78
C TRP A 236 -13.60 8.53 19.41
N ARG A 237 -14.55 7.91 18.70
CA ARG A 237 -15.80 8.55 18.23
C ARG A 237 -15.56 9.80 17.37
N ASP A 238 -14.38 9.89 16.76
CA ASP A 238 -13.99 10.98 15.87
C ASP A 238 -13.06 10.45 14.79
N SER A 239 -13.50 10.49 13.53
CA SER A 239 -12.68 10.07 12.39
C SER A 239 -11.45 10.95 12.17
N LYS A 240 -11.41 12.17 12.72
CA LYS A 240 -10.25 13.07 12.63
C LYS A 240 -9.06 12.57 13.45
N GLU A 241 -9.29 11.66 14.39
CA GLU A 241 -8.23 11.00 15.17
C GLU A 241 -7.52 9.87 14.38
N ALA A 242 -7.65 9.83 13.05
CA ALA A 242 -7.03 8.82 12.19
C ALA A 242 -5.51 8.72 12.36
N ALA A 243 -4.81 9.85 12.55
CA ALA A 243 -3.37 9.84 12.81
C ALA A 243 -3.04 9.09 14.11
N ARG A 244 -3.79 9.38 15.18
CA ARG A 244 -3.66 8.68 16.47
C ARG A 244 -3.99 7.18 16.34
N ALA A 245 -4.99 6.84 15.53
CA ALA A 245 -5.34 5.46 15.24
C ALA A 245 -4.24 4.72 14.49
N ALA A 246 -3.63 5.36 13.48
CA ALA A 246 -2.52 4.78 12.73
C ALA A 246 -1.32 4.49 13.64
N GLU A 247 -1.03 5.38 14.59
CA GLU A 247 0.00 5.17 15.60
C GLU A 247 -0.29 3.97 16.51
N ALA A 248 -1.55 3.80 16.94
CA ALA A 248 -1.95 2.68 17.78
C ALA A 248 -1.98 1.33 17.03
N LEU A 249 -2.33 1.34 15.74
CA LEU A 249 -2.51 0.14 14.93
C LEU A 249 -1.20 -0.52 14.49
N LYS A 250 -0.06 0.20 14.50
CA LYS A 250 1.24 -0.33 14.05
C LYS A 250 1.18 -1.00 12.67
N LEU A 251 0.68 -0.25 11.68
CA LEU A 251 0.29 -0.74 10.36
C LEU A 251 1.37 -0.60 9.26
N THR A 252 2.55 -0.09 9.59
CA THR A 252 3.59 0.21 8.59
C THR A 252 4.43 -1.01 8.24
N ALA A 253 5.14 -0.97 7.12
CA ALA A 253 6.05 -2.05 6.72
C ALA A 253 7.08 -2.38 7.80
N HIS A 254 7.64 -1.37 8.48
CA HIS A 254 8.61 -1.55 9.55
C HIS A 254 8.01 -2.21 10.80
N ASP A 255 6.82 -1.76 11.22
CA ASP A 255 6.11 -2.38 12.36
C ASP A 255 5.83 -3.86 12.09
N LEU A 256 5.35 -4.17 10.88
CA LEU A 256 4.93 -5.50 10.51
C LEU A 256 6.11 -6.45 10.25
N LEU A 257 7.28 -5.90 9.87
CA LEU A 257 8.53 -6.63 9.84
C LEU A 257 8.99 -7.01 11.27
N GLU A 258 8.94 -6.06 12.21
CA GLU A 258 9.28 -6.32 13.62
C GLU A 258 8.36 -7.38 14.25
N LEU A 259 7.07 -7.37 13.87
CA LEU A 259 6.07 -8.35 14.31
C LEU A 259 6.15 -9.70 13.58
N GLY A 260 7.02 -9.84 12.57
CA GLY A 260 7.15 -11.07 11.76
C GLY A 260 5.95 -11.36 10.84
N ILE A 261 5.09 -10.37 10.59
CA ILE A 261 3.94 -10.47 9.67
C ILE A 261 4.38 -10.28 8.22
N VAL A 262 5.37 -9.41 7.99
CA VAL A 262 6.04 -9.16 6.72
C VAL A 262 7.45 -9.73 6.80
N ASP A 263 7.92 -10.37 5.73
CA ASP A 263 9.26 -10.98 5.69
C ASP A 263 10.34 -9.99 5.28
N GLU A 264 9.99 -9.09 4.37
CA GLU A 264 10.94 -8.13 3.82
C GLU A 264 10.22 -6.90 3.27
N ILE A 265 10.92 -5.77 3.39
CA ILE A 265 10.48 -4.48 2.92
C ILE A 265 11.17 -4.17 1.59
N ILE A 266 10.39 -3.77 0.60
CA ILE A 266 10.90 -3.29 -0.68
C ILE A 266 11.09 -1.77 -0.55
N PRO A 267 12.33 -1.26 -0.66
CA PRO A 267 12.61 0.15 -0.47
C PRO A 267 11.99 1.01 -1.57
N GLU A 268 11.45 2.16 -1.18
CA GLU A 268 10.94 3.17 -2.10
C GLU A 268 11.98 4.31 -2.28
N PRO A 269 11.95 5.04 -3.41
CA PRO A 269 12.72 6.27 -3.56
C PRO A 269 12.40 7.29 -2.46
N ALA A 270 13.30 8.25 -2.24
CA ALA A 270 13.08 9.34 -1.30
C ALA A 270 11.76 10.07 -1.61
N GLY A 271 10.89 10.20 -0.61
CA GLY A 271 9.56 10.79 -0.75
C GLY A 271 8.49 9.85 -1.33
N GLY A 272 8.81 8.61 -1.67
CA GLY A 272 7.87 7.55 -2.02
C GLY A 272 7.90 7.09 -3.48
N ALA A 273 7.21 5.97 -3.74
CA ALA A 273 7.20 5.24 -5.02
C ALA A 273 6.79 6.06 -6.26
N HIS A 274 6.03 7.13 -6.07
CA HIS A 274 5.55 7.99 -7.14
C HIS A 274 6.62 8.96 -7.68
N ASN A 275 7.71 9.19 -6.93
CA ASN A 275 8.79 10.08 -7.35
C ASN A 275 9.69 9.45 -8.40
N ASP A 276 9.90 8.13 -8.31
CA ASP A 276 10.63 7.36 -9.31
C ASP A 276 10.04 5.95 -9.41
N MET A 277 9.09 5.80 -10.34
CA MET A 277 8.38 4.53 -10.52
C MET A 277 9.30 3.46 -11.08
N ASP A 278 10.23 3.82 -11.94
CA ASP A 278 11.11 2.84 -12.60
C ASP A 278 12.12 2.28 -11.59
N ALA A 279 12.70 3.13 -10.72
CA ALA A 279 13.53 2.67 -9.62
C ALA A 279 12.74 1.81 -8.61
N THR A 280 11.48 2.19 -8.30
CA THR A 280 10.62 1.38 -7.42
C THR A 280 10.35 0.01 -8.02
N VAL A 281 10.04 -0.06 -9.32
CA VAL A 281 9.77 -1.31 -10.01
C VAL A 281 11.03 -2.17 -10.15
N GLN A 282 12.20 -1.56 -10.31
CA GLN A 282 13.47 -2.27 -10.30
C GLN A 282 13.71 -2.93 -8.93
N ASN A 283 13.61 -2.17 -7.84
CA ASN A 283 13.72 -2.71 -6.47
C ASN A 283 12.73 -3.84 -6.22
N PHE A 284 11.47 -3.64 -6.66
CA PHE A 284 10.44 -4.67 -6.59
C PHE A 284 10.86 -5.94 -7.34
N SER A 285 11.33 -5.81 -8.59
CA SER A 285 11.68 -6.96 -9.43
C SER A 285 12.85 -7.75 -8.85
N GLU A 286 13.87 -7.06 -8.33
CA GLU A 286 15.03 -7.69 -7.69
C GLU A 286 14.63 -8.49 -6.44
N VAL A 287 13.84 -7.89 -5.54
CA VAL A 287 13.40 -8.55 -4.31
C VAL A 287 12.48 -9.74 -4.63
N VAL A 288 11.50 -9.56 -5.53
CA VAL A 288 10.53 -10.60 -5.89
C VAL A 288 11.21 -11.78 -6.57
N SER A 289 12.15 -11.52 -7.48
CA SER A 289 12.90 -12.58 -8.17
C SER A 289 13.75 -13.38 -7.18
N ARG A 290 14.50 -12.72 -6.29
CA ARG A 290 15.30 -13.39 -5.25
C ARG A 290 14.43 -14.25 -4.32
N GLN A 291 13.29 -13.72 -3.87
CA GLN A 291 12.37 -14.45 -3.00
C GLN A 291 11.76 -15.67 -3.72
N LEU A 292 11.43 -15.53 -5.00
CA LEU A 292 10.96 -16.63 -5.84
C LEU A 292 12.04 -17.71 -6.08
N GLU A 293 13.30 -17.32 -6.24
CA GLU A 293 14.42 -18.25 -6.35
C GLU A 293 14.62 -19.07 -5.07
N GLY A 294 14.51 -18.42 -3.90
CA GLY A 294 14.60 -19.08 -2.61
C GLY A 294 13.57 -20.19 -2.40
N LEU A 295 12.41 -20.11 -3.08
CA LEU A 295 11.36 -21.12 -3.00
C LEU A 295 11.49 -22.25 -4.03
N ASN A 296 12.41 -22.16 -4.99
CA ASN A 296 12.53 -23.14 -6.09
C ASN A 296 13.02 -24.52 -5.66
N SER A 297 13.81 -24.56 -4.60
CA SER A 297 14.37 -25.80 -4.07
C SER A 297 13.36 -26.61 -3.27
N LEU A 298 12.20 -26.02 -2.93
CA LEU A 298 11.19 -26.66 -2.10
C LEU A 298 10.24 -27.50 -2.94
N SER A 299 9.99 -28.73 -2.49
CA SER A 299 8.92 -29.56 -3.02
C SER A 299 7.54 -28.94 -2.73
N SER A 300 6.51 -29.34 -3.48
CA SER A 300 5.13 -28.90 -3.23
C SER A 300 4.65 -29.12 -1.79
N GLN A 301 5.14 -30.18 -1.13
CA GLN A 301 4.82 -30.46 0.27
C GLN A 301 5.51 -29.45 1.20
N GLN A 302 6.79 -29.16 0.97
CA GLN A 302 7.53 -28.14 1.74
C GLN A 302 6.96 -26.73 1.51
N ILE A 303 6.48 -26.42 0.31
CA ILE A 303 5.75 -25.17 0.03
C ILE A 303 4.48 -25.07 0.87
N LEU A 304 3.70 -26.14 0.99
CA LEU A 304 2.51 -26.14 1.84
C LEU A 304 2.88 -26.01 3.33
N GLU A 305 3.87 -26.76 3.78
CA GLU A 305 4.32 -26.78 5.18
C GLU A 305 4.91 -25.45 5.63
N SER A 306 5.77 -24.83 4.81
CA SER A 306 6.34 -23.49 5.08
C SER A 306 5.26 -22.43 5.26
N ARG A 307 4.27 -22.39 4.36
CA ARG A 307 3.14 -21.47 4.47
C ARG A 307 2.31 -21.75 5.72
N ARG A 308 2.02 -23.02 6.01
CA ARG A 308 1.29 -23.41 7.21
C ARG A 308 2.02 -23.00 8.49
N ALA A 309 3.32 -23.28 8.57
CA ALA A 309 4.15 -22.94 9.72
C ALA A 309 4.20 -21.43 9.96
N ARG A 310 4.35 -20.63 8.88
CA ARG A 310 4.24 -19.17 8.93
C ARG A 310 2.97 -18.72 9.65
N PHE A 311 1.80 -19.07 9.10
CA PHE A 311 0.53 -18.53 9.61
C PHE A 311 0.13 -19.08 10.98
N LEU A 312 0.50 -20.32 11.32
CA LEU A 312 0.28 -20.87 12.65
C LEU A 312 1.24 -20.28 13.70
N GLY A 313 2.37 -19.73 13.29
CA GLY A 313 3.30 -19.03 14.16
C GLY A 313 2.88 -17.59 14.50
N LEU A 314 1.85 -17.05 13.85
CA LEU A 314 1.36 -15.69 14.12
C LEU A 314 0.42 -15.66 15.33
N GLY A 315 0.63 -14.66 16.18
CA GLY A 315 -0.16 -14.40 17.38
C GLY A 315 0.64 -14.60 18.67
N ALA A 316 0.36 -13.77 19.66
CA ALA A 316 0.96 -13.86 20.98
C ALA A 316 -0.15 -14.03 22.02
N PHE A 317 -0.13 -15.13 22.76
CA PHE A 317 -1.11 -15.43 23.79
C PHE A 317 -0.48 -16.20 24.95
N GLU A 318 -1.01 -15.97 26.15
CA GLU A 318 -0.72 -16.80 27.31
C GLU A 318 -1.89 -17.76 27.51
N LEU A 319 -1.61 -19.06 27.55
CA LEU A 319 -2.61 -20.05 27.92
C LEU A 319 -2.88 -19.89 29.42
N ARG A 320 -4.06 -19.39 29.78
CA ARG A 320 -4.53 -19.43 31.16
C ARG A 320 -4.69 -20.90 31.56
N LYS A 321 -3.91 -21.31 32.56
CA LYS A 321 -4.02 -22.63 33.20
C LYS A 321 -5.31 -22.74 34.00
#